data_AF-A0A9D3THF1-F1
#
_entry.id   AF-A0A9D3THF1-F1
#
_cell.length_a   1.000
_cell.length_b   1.000
_cell.length_c   1.000
_cell.angle_alpha   90.00
_cell.angle_beta   90.00
_cell.angle_gamma   90.00
#
_symmetry.space_group_name_H-M   'P 1'
#
loop_
_entity.id
_entity.type
_entity.pdbx_description
1 polymer ?
#
loop_
_entity_poly.entity_id
_entity_poly.type
_entity_poly.pdbx_seq_one_letter_code
_entity_poly.pdbx_strand_id
1 'polypeptide(L)'
;MLRKLHTRLMYSTPVVKYDRNGFKPRPRQLIFTQAAAYMVEEAKIKQRVEYSALTGVSVSNLSDSMMILHVKCDDVKQKGDLVLQCDYLFEAVTKLSVVANKQGAIKVVQGR
;
A
#
# COMPACT_ATOMS: atom_id res chain seq x y z
N MET A 1 29.74 0.70 -2.59
CA MET A 1 29.28 1.83 -1.74
C MET A 1 27.75 1.78 -1.64
N LEU A 2 27.22 1.03 -0.67
CA LEU A 2 25.78 0.91 -0.44
C LEU A 2 25.27 2.21 0.17
N ARG A 3 24.41 2.94 -0.55
CA ARG A 3 23.74 4.13 0.00
C ARG A 3 22.88 3.68 1.19
N LYS A 4 23.27 4.07 2.41
CA LYS A 4 22.43 4.02 3.61
C LYS A 4 21.10 4.71 3.28
N LEU A 5 20.02 3.95 3.17
CA LEU A 5 18.67 4.48 3.25
C LEU A 5 18.48 4.96 4.70
N HIS A 6 18.68 6.25 4.98
CA HIS A 6 18.30 6.89 6.24
C HIS A 6 16.77 7.00 6.37
N THR A 7 16.02 5.98 5.96
CA THR A 7 14.57 5.99 6.02
C THR A 7 14.15 5.02 7.11
N ARG A 8 13.75 5.56 8.26
CA ARG A 8 13.30 4.77 9.41
C ARG A 8 12.06 3.98 9.03
N LEU A 9 12.09 2.66 9.27
CA LEU A 9 10.92 1.80 9.17
C LEU A 9 9.93 2.20 10.28
N MET A 10 8.69 2.46 9.89
CA MET A 10 7.62 2.88 10.81
C MET A 10 6.67 1.72 11.11
N TYR A 11 6.40 0.88 10.11
CA TYR A 11 5.51 -0.25 10.21
C TYR A 11 5.75 -1.23 9.05
N SER A 12 5.44 -2.51 9.26
CA SER A 12 5.45 -3.52 8.20
C SER A 12 4.44 -4.61 8.48
N THR A 13 3.80 -5.13 7.43
CA THR A 13 2.86 -6.26 7.51
C THR A 13 2.93 -7.13 6.26
N PRO A 14 2.77 -8.46 6.39
CA PRO A 14 2.53 -9.30 5.22
C PRO A 14 1.20 -8.92 4.56
N VAL A 15 1.17 -9.01 3.23
CA VAL A 15 -0.03 -8.79 2.42
C VAL A 15 -0.03 -9.72 1.21
N VAL A 16 -1.21 -9.95 0.63
CA VAL A 16 -1.34 -10.53 -0.71
C VAL A 16 -1.67 -9.43 -1.69
N LYS A 17 -0.81 -9.21 -2.68
CA LYS A 17 -1.03 -8.25 -3.76
C LYS A 17 -1.64 -8.94 -4.97
N TYR A 18 -2.70 -8.36 -5.53
CA TYR A 18 -3.35 -8.87 -6.73
C TYR A 18 -2.84 -8.13 -7.97
N ASP A 19 -2.52 -8.88 -9.02
CA ASP A 19 -2.18 -8.31 -10.32
C ASP A 19 -3.44 -7.73 -11.00
N ARG A 20 -3.32 -6.54 -11.61
CA ARG A 20 -4.45 -5.88 -12.30
C ARG A 20 -5.06 -6.75 -13.40
N ASN A 21 -4.21 -7.52 -14.09
CA ASN A 21 -4.63 -8.44 -15.13
C ASN A 21 -4.74 -9.86 -14.52
N GLY A 22 -5.95 -10.39 -14.45
CA GLY A 22 -6.21 -11.77 -14.03
C GLY A 22 -6.14 -12.02 -12.52
N PHE A 23 -6.02 -10.98 -11.68
CA PHE A 23 -6.10 -11.07 -10.21
C PHE A 23 -5.24 -12.19 -9.61
N LYS A 24 -4.05 -12.41 -10.17
CA LYS A 24 -3.15 -13.43 -9.63
C LYS A 24 -2.63 -12.98 -8.25
N PRO A 25 -2.78 -13.80 -7.19
CA PRO A 25 -2.30 -13.46 -5.86
C PRO A 25 -0.78 -13.56 -5.78
N ARG A 26 -0.15 -12.57 -5.16
CA ARG A 26 1.30 -12.48 -4.95
C ARG A 26 1.58 -12.12 -3.48
N PRO A 27 2.14 -13.05 -2.68
CA PRO A 27 2.57 -12.74 -1.32
C PRO A 27 3.67 -11.68 -1.34
N ARG A 28 3.54 -10.65 -0.51
CA ARG A 28 4.48 -9.54 -0.42
C ARG A 28 4.57 -9.03 1.02
N GLN A 29 5.64 -8.29 1.30
CA GLN A 29 5.73 -7.46 2.50
C GLN A 29 5.38 -6.02 2.14
N LEU A 30 4.42 -5.45 2.85
CA LEU A 30 4.10 -4.02 2.79
C LEU A 30 4.85 -3.31 3.91
N ILE A 31 5.62 -2.29 3.56
CA ILE A 31 6.45 -1.54 4.50
C ILE A 31 6.11 -0.07 4.40
N PHE A 32 5.80 0.56 5.53
CA PHE A 32 5.69 2.01 5.65
C PHE A 32 6.95 2.57 6.28
N THR A 33 7.44 3.64 5.67
CA THR A 33 8.56 4.44 6.17
C THR A 33 8.09 5.88 6.31
N GLN A 34 8.93 6.77 6.83
CA GLN A 34 8.57 8.19 6.87
C GLN A 34 8.36 8.83 5.48
N ALA A 35 8.91 8.25 4.41
CA ALA A 35 8.90 8.89 3.08
C ALA A 35 7.89 8.26 2.10
N ALA A 36 7.66 6.96 2.20
CA ALA A 36 6.91 6.19 1.21
C ALA A 36 6.46 4.83 1.74
N ALA A 37 5.48 4.24 1.05
CA ALA A 37 5.11 2.84 1.17
C ALA A 37 5.88 1.99 0.14
N TYR A 38 6.26 0.77 0.53
CA TYR A 38 7.04 -0.15 -0.29
C TYR A 38 6.39 -1.52 -0.32
N MET A 39 6.35 -2.10 -1.52
CA MET A 39 6.02 -3.50 -1.75
C MET A 39 7.30 -4.28 -2.01
N VAL A 40 7.59 -5.22 -1.13
CA VAL A 40 8.83 -6.01 -1.14
C VAL A 40 8.54 -7.48 -1.35
N GLU A 41 9.37 -8.13 -2.15
CA GLU A 41 9.44 -9.60 -2.28
C GLU A 41 10.87 -10.01 -1.94
N GLU A 42 11.04 -10.80 -0.89
CA GLU A 42 12.36 -11.17 -0.35
C GLU A 42 13.22 -9.93 -0.07
N ALA A 43 14.34 -9.75 -0.79
CA ALA A 43 15.22 -8.59 -0.68
C ALA A 43 15.02 -7.55 -1.80
N LYS A 44 13.96 -7.69 -2.62
CA LYS A 44 13.73 -6.85 -3.81
C LYS A 44 12.51 -5.95 -3.64
N ILE A 45 12.72 -4.64 -3.76
CA ILE A 45 11.63 -3.66 -3.85
C ILE A 45 10.96 -3.82 -5.22
N LYS A 46 9.68 -4.22 -5.22
CA LYS A 46 8.87 -4.38 -6.43
C LYS A 46 8.15 -3.09 -6.79
N GLN A 47 7.75 -2.30 -5.81
CA GLN A 47 7.09 -1.02 -6.03
C GLN A 47 7.34 -0.11 -4.82
N ARG A 48 7.57 1.17 -5.11
CA ARG A 48 7.61 2.26 -4.14
C ARG A 48 6.47 3.21 -4.49
N VAL A 49 5.69 3.61 -3.50
CA VAL A 49 4.60 4.58 -3.63
C VAL A 49 4.90 5.72 -2.68
N GLU A 50 5.24 6.88 -3.23
CA GLU A 50 5.40 8.08 -2.43
C GLU A 50 4.04 8.55 -1.92
N TYR A 51 4.00 9.11 -0.70
CA TYR A 51 2.74 9.56 -0.11
C TYR A 51 2.14 10.77 -0.84
N SER A 52 2.97 11.54 -1.55
CA SER A 52 2.54 12.59 -2.49
C SER A 52 1.73 12.02 -3.66
N ALA A 53 2.08 10.83 -4.15
CA ALA A 53 1.40 10.14 -5.23
C ALA A 53 0.16 9.37 -4.75
N LEU A 54 0.01 9.13 -3.44
CA LEU A 54 -1.17 8.48 -2.88
C LEU A 54 -2.37 9.45 -2.87
N THR A 55 -3.35 9.21 -3.74
CA THR A 55 -4.55 10.05 -3.88
C THR A 55 -5.65 9.64 -2.91
N GLY A 56 -5.66 8.39 -2.46
CA GLY A 56 -6.59 7.90 -1.46
C GLY A 56 -6.39 6.43 -1.11
N VAL A 57 -7.20 5.95 -0.17
CA VAL A 57 -7.25 4.55 0.25
C VAL A 57 -8.71 4.13 0.31
N SER A 58 -9.05 3.02 -0.33
CA SER A 58 -10.37 2.39 -0.21
C SER A 58 -10.29 1.10 0.59
N VAL A 59 -11.23 0.91 1.50
CA VAL A 59 -11.50 -0.35 2.20
C VAL A 59 -12.97 -0.68 2.06
N SER A 60 -13.35 -1.96 2.21
CA SER A 60 -14.76 -2.35 2.23
C SER A 60 -15.35 -2.16 3.64
N ASN A 61 -16.68 -2.11 3.75
CA ASN A 61 -17.40 -2.29 5.01
C ASN A 61 -17.70 -3.77 5.34
N LEU A 62 -17.02 -4.69 4.65
CA LEU A 62 -17.17 -6.14 4.82
C LEU A 62 -15.99 -6.70 5.61
N SER A 63 -16.03 -8.01 5.90
CA SER A 63 -14.92 -8.74 6.53
C SER A 63 -13.97 -9.37 5.51
N ASP A 64 -13.74 -8.71 4.36
CA ASP A 64 -12.94 -9.26 3.24
C ASP A 64 -11.43 -9.00 3.38
N SER A 65 -11.03 -8.17 4.34
CA SER A 65 -9.63 -7.77 4.57
C SER A 65 -8.96 -7.08 3.38
N MET A 66 -9.76 -6.46 2.49
CA MET A 66 -9.26 -5.81 1.28
C MET A 66 -8.97 -4.32 1.51
N MET A 67 -7.88 -3.85 0.89
CA MET A 67 -7.59 -2.44 0.72
C MET A 67 -7.05 -2.13 -0.67
N ILE A 68 -7.41 -0.96 -1.17
CA ILE A 68 -6.91 -0.40 -2.42
C ILE A 68 -6.16 0.87 -2.11
N LEU A 69 -4.89 0.94 -2.50
CA LEU A 69 -4.11 2.18 -2.46
C LEU A 69 -4.20 2.85 -3.83
N HIS A 70 -4.86 4.01 -3.89
CA HIS A 70 -5.03 4.77 -5.12
C HIS A 70 -3.79 5.62 -5.37
N VAL A 71 -3.14 5.38 -6.51
CA VAL A 71 -1.86 6.00 -6.86
C VAL A 71 -2.02 6.83 -8.12
N LYS A 72 -1.67 8.12 -8.03
CA LYS A 72 -1.63 9.00 -9.19
C LYS A 72 -0.67 8.43 -10.22
N CYS A 73 -1.16 8.23 -11.45
CA CYS A 73 -0.40 7.66 -12.54
C CYS A 73 -0.36 8.68 -13.68
N ASP A 74 0.65 9.55 -13.67
CA ASP A 74 0.82 10.59 -14.71
C ASP A 74 1.53 10.07 -15.98
N ASP A 75 2.10 8.85 -15.92
CA ASP A 75 2.81 8.20 -17.02
C ASP A 75 2.40 6.71 -17.10
N VAL A 76 2.16 6.20 -18.31
CA VAL A 76 1.80 4.81 -18.62
C VAL A 76 2.85 3.81 -18.10
N LYS A 77 4.10 4.25 -17.94
CA LYS A 77 5.19 3.43 -17.38
C LYS A 77 5.13 3.28 -15.86
N GLN A 78 4.39 4.14 -15.15
CA GLN A 78 4.27 4.08 -13.70
C GLN A 78 3.25 3.01 -13.27
N LYS A 79 3.52 2.40 -12.12
CA LYS A 79 2.61 1.41 -11.54
C LYS A 79 1.46 2.16 -10.87
N GLY A 80 0.24 1.84 -11.29
CA GLY A 80 -0.98 2.42 -10.71
C GLY A 80 -1.38 1.74 -9.40
N ASP A 81 -2.69 1.73 -9.16
CA ASP A 81 -3.30 1.29 -7.91
C ASP A 81 -2.84 -0.10 -7.46
N LEU A 82 -2.76 -0.25 -6.14
CA LEU A 82 -2.44 -1.50 -5.48
C LEU A 82 -3.71 -2.10 -4.90
N VAL A 83 -4.06 -3.32 -5.33
CA VAL A 83 -5.13 -4.13 -4.74
C VAL A 83 -4.49 -5.14 -3.80
N LEU A 84 -4.82 -5.04 -2.52
CA LEU A 84 -4.14 -5.76 -1.44
C LEU A 84 -5.17 -6.44 -0.52
N GLN A 85 -4.88 -7.67 -0.11
CA GLN A 85 -5.51 -8.29 1.05
C GLN A 85 -4.53 -8.27 2.22
N CYS A 86 -5.00 -7.86 3.39
CA CYS A 86 -4.20 -7.64 4.59
C CYS A 86 -4.97 -8.10 5.84
N ASP A 87 -4.50 -9.17 6.49
CA ASP A 87 -5.14 -9.70 7.70
C ASP A 87 -5.11 -8.70 8.87
N TYR A 88 -4.12 -7.80 8.87
CA TYR A 88 -3.97 -6.71 9.84
C TYR A 88 -4.50 -5.38 9.29
N LEU A 89 -5.63 -5.42 8.56
CA LEU A 89 -6.18 -4.29 7.81
C LEU A 89 -6.32 -3.01 8.64
N PHE A 90 -6.99 -3.09 9.79
CA PHE A 90 -7.24 -1.91 10.63
C PHE A 90 -5.93 -1.28 11.11
N GLU A 91 -4.99 -2.11 11.60
CA GLU A 91 -3.68 -1.62 12.02
C GLU A 91 -2.91 -0.98 10.86
N ALA A 92 -2.86 -1.63 9.70
CA ALA A 92 -2.19 -1.12 8.52
C ALA A 92 -2.77 0.23 8.06
N VAL A 93 -4.09 0.34 7.99
CA VAL A 93 -4.77 1.57 7.56
C VAL A 93 -4.57 2.70 8.56
N THR A 94 -4.65 2.43 9.87
CA THR A 94 -4.39 3.45 10.90
C THR A 94 -2.92 3.88 10.91
N LYS A 95 -1.96 2.96 10.74
CA LYS A 95 -0.54 3.32 10.64
C LYS A 95 -0.27 4.15 9.39
N LEU A 96 -0.86 3.78 8.26
CA LEU A 96 -0.75 4.55 7.02
C LEU A 96 -1.34 5.96 7.18
N SER A 97 -2.51 6.09 7.82
CA SER A 97 -3.19 7.37 7.99
C SER A 97 -2.33 8.39 8.74
N VAL A 98 -1.64 7.93 9.79
CA VAL A 98 -0.74 8.74 10.61
C VAL A 98 0.55 9.04 9.86
N VAL A 99 1.19 8.03 9.27
CA VAL A 99 2.51 8.20 8.62
C VAL A 99 2.42 9.04 7.34
N ALA A 100 1.39 8.85 6.52
CA ALA A 100 1.19 9.58 5.28
C ALA A 100 0.50 10.94 5.50
N ASN A 101 -0.02 11.21 6.70
CA ASN A 101 -0.90 12.35 7.00
C ASN A 101 -2.09 12.47 6.02
N LYS A 102 -2.77 11.32 5.81
CA LYS A 102 -3.83 11.13 4.79
C LYS A 102 -5.14 10.64 5.42
N GLN A 103 -5.44 11.06 6.64
CA GLN A 103 -6.61 10.60 7.41
C GLN A 103 -7.92 10.84 6.65
N GLY A 104 -8.07 12.02 6.04
CA GLY A 104 -9.24 12.37 5.24
C GLY A 104 -9.33 11.70 3.86
N ALA A 105 -8.31 10.93 3.46
CA ALA A 105 -8.26 10.26 2.15
C ALA A 105 -8.64 8.77 2.23
N ILE A 106 -8.99 8.28 3.43
CA ILE A 106 -9.47 6.91 3.64
C ILE A 106 -10.98 6.87 3.45
N LYS A 107 -11.44 6.01 2.55
CA LYS A 107 -12.85 5.84 2.22
C LYS A 107 -13.27 4.41 2.51
N VAL A 108 -14.28 4.26 3.35
CA VAL A 108 -15.03 3.01 3.48
C VAL A 108 -16.04 2.95 2.35
N VAL A 109 -15.95 1.92 1.51
CA VAL A 109 -16.83 1.69 0.37
C VAL A 109 -17.86 0.65 0.77
N GLN A 110 -19.13 0.95 0.51
CA GLN A 110 -20.22 0.04 0.80
C GLN A 110 -20.19 -1.15 -0.17
N GLY A 111 -19.99 -2.35 0.36
CA GLY A 111 -20.22 -3.61 -0.33
C GLY A 111 -21.69 -3.81 -0.62
N ARG A 112 -21.98 -4.56 -1.68
CA ARG A 112 -23.33 -5.03 -2.01
C ARG A 112 -23.55 -6.42 -1.43
#